data_AF-A0A5C7UHR6-F1
#
_entry.id   AF-A0A5C7UHR6-F1
#
_cell.length_a   1.000
_cell.length_b   1.000
_cell.length_c   1.000
_cell.angle_alpha   90.00
_cell.angle_beta   90.00
_cell.angle_gamma   90.00
#
_symmetry.space_group_name_H-M   'P 1'
#
loop_
_entity.id
_entity.type
_entity.pdbx_description
1 polymer ?
#
loop_
_entity_poly.entity_id
_entity_poly.type
_entity_poly.pdbx_seq_one_letter_code
_entity_poly.pdbx_strand_id
1 'polypeptide(L)'
;MRLICINDANRPENIPASKWVKKDDVYTLKYVKKLSDGSTGIMIHEIDLIPYFPYQFFASSRFIVHPDDIENISNADVEVEEKELAAV
;
A
#
# COMPACT_ATOMS: atom_id res chain seq x y z
N MET A 1 -6.52 -1.38 9.36
CA MET A 1 -6.72 -2.08 8.08
C MET A 1 -5.57 -3.04 7.85
N ARG A 2 -5.89 -4.31 7.64
CA ARG A 2 -5.00 -5.43 7.42
C ARG A 2 -4.91 -5.74 5.93
N LEU A 3 -3.73 -6.18 5.50
CA LEU A 3 -3.38 -6.50 4.13
C LEU A 3 -2.83 -7.92 4.07
N ILE A 4 -3.27 -8.72 3.10
CA ILE A 4 -2.69 -10.03 2.82
C ILE A 4 -1.71 -9.87 1.66
N CYS A 5 -0.47 -10.35 1.80
CA CYS A 5 0.47 -10.35 0.68
C CYS A 5 0.15 -11.49 -0.29
N ILE A 6 -0.13 -11.14 -1.55
CA ILE A 6 -0.43 -12.10 -2.62
C ILE A 6 0.75 -12.33 -3.56
N ASN A 7 1.77 -11.48 -3.50
CA ASN A 7 2.95 -11.55 -4.37
C ASN A 7 4.21 -11.03 -3.67
N ASP A 8 5.10 -11.95 -3.29
CA ASP A 8 6.42 -11.70 -2.71
C ASP A 8 7.57 -11.89 -3.72
N ALA A 9 7.28 -12.08 -5.01
CA ALA A 9 8.31 -12.27 -6.03
C ALA A 9 9.11 -10.99 -6.31
N ASN A 10 10.25 -11.14 -6.99
CA ASN A 10 11.09 -10.02 -7.45
C ASN A 10 11.56 -9.09 -6.33
N ARG A 11 12.04 -9.66 -5.22
CA ARG A 11 12.78 -8.92 -4.18
C ARG A 11 14.05 -8.33 -4.78
N PRO A 12 14.29 -7.01 -4.66
CA PRO A 12 15.57 -6.40 -5.04
C PRO A 12 16.74 -6.99 -4.24
N GLU A 13 17.88 -7.18 -4.88
CA GLU A 13 19.05 -7.81 -4.26
C GLU A 13 19.55 -7.07 -3.01
N ASN A 14 19.41 -5.74 -2.99
CA ASN A 14 19.86 -4.88 -1.89
C ASN A 14 18.91 -4.83 -0.68
N ILE A 15 17.74 -5.46 -0.73
CA ILE A 15 16.81 -5.53 0.40
C ILE A 15 16.94 -6.89 1.08
N PRO A 16 17.33 -6.98 2.37
CA PRO A 16 17.44 -8.26 3.06
C PRO A 16 16.14 -9.06 3.04
N ALA A 17 16.24 -10.40 3.00
CA ALA A 17 15.06 -11.28 3.05
C ALA A 17 14.21 -11.08 4.32
N SER A 18 14.82 -10.67 5.43
CA SER A 18 14.13 -10.30 6.68
C SER A 18 13.32 -9.00 6.59
N LYS A 19 13.56 -8.20 5.56
CA LYS A 19 12.87 -6.93 5.27
C LYS A 19 11.98 -7.04 4.04
N TRP A 20 11.59 -8.26 3.67
CA TRP A 20 10.70 -8.51 2.56
C TRP A 20 9.42 -9.18 3.03
N VAL A 21 8.34 -8.88 2.34
CA VAL A 21 7.05 -9.53 2.57
C VAL A 21 7.10 -11.00 2.16
N LYS A 22 6.21 -11.80 2.74
CA LYS A 22 6.03 -13.21 2.42
C LYS A 22 4.61 -13.41 1.93
N LYS A 23 4.46 -14.24 0.90
CA LYS A 23 3.15 -14.59 0.38
C LYS A 23 2.29 -15.24 1.48
N ASP A 24 1.01 -14.91 1.48
CA ASP A 24 -0.04 -15.37 2.41
C ASP A 24 0.09 -14.86 3.86
N ASP A 25 1.13 -14.08 4.19
CA ASP A 25 1.23 -13.39 5.48
C ASP A 25 0.35 -12.12 5.51
N VAL A 26 -0.09 -11.78 6.73
CA VAL A 26 -0.91 -10.59 7.01
C VAL A 26 -0.05 -9.47 7.60
N TYR A 27 -0.23 -8.27 7.05
CA TYR A 27 0.46 -7.06 7.43
C TYR A 27 -0.52 -5.94 7.79
N THR A 28 -0.06 -4.96 8.55
CA THR A 28 -0.87 -3.81 8.94
C THR A 28 -0.53 -2.62 8.05
N LEU A 29 -1.52 -2.07 7.34
CA LEU A 29 -1.31 -0.87 6.54
C LEU A 29 -0.92 0.30 7.46
N LYS A 30 0.23 0.91 7.17
CA LYS A 30 0.71 2.12 7.83
C LYS A 30 0.38 3.37 7.03
N TYR A 31 0.66 3.35 5.73
CA TYR A 31 0.52 4.53 4.87
C TYR A 31 0.43 4.13 3.40
N VAL A 32 -0.37 4.87 2.62
CA VAL A 32 -0.49 4.74 1.16
C VAL A 32 -0.03 6.04 0.52
N LYS A 33 0.77 5.94 -0.54
CA LYS A 33 1.29 7.09 -1.28
C LYS A 33 1.20 6.88 -2.78
N LYS A 34 0.80 7.92 -3.52
CA LYS A 34 1.04 7.97 -4.96
C LYS A 34 2.52 8.29 -5.22
N LEU A 35 3.20 7.46 -5.99
CA LEU A 35 4.59 7.67 -6.37
C LEU A 35 4.67 8.52 -7.65
N SER A 36 5.83 9.12 -7.91
CA SER A 36 6.04 10.04 -9.04
C SER A 36 5.90 9.36 -10.40
N ASP A 37 6.05 8.04 -10.47
CA ASP A 37 5.84 7.23 -11.67
C ASP A 37 4.35 6.88 -11.91
N GLY A 38 3.44 7.40 -11.07
CA GLY A 38 2.02 7.13 -11.15
C GLY A 38 1.59 5.80 -10.50
N SER A 39 2.50 5.04 -9.91
CA SER A 39 2.16 3.83 -9.16
C SER A 39 1.69 4.17 -7.73
N THR A 40 1.07 3.20 -7.06
CA THR A 40 0.65 3.33 -5.64
C THR A 40 1.59 2.51 -4.77
N GLY A 41 2.26 3.19 -3.84
CA GLY A 41 3.15 2.61 -2.85
C GLY A 41 2.44 2.40 -1.50
N ILE A 42 2.77 1.30 -0.85
CA ILE A 42 2.27 0.89 0.47
C ILE A 42 3.44 0.79 1.44
N MET A 43 3.28 1.38 2.62
CA MET A 43 4.07 1.11 3.81
C MET A 43 3.26 0.28 4.79
N ILE A 44 3.93 -0.68 5.42
CA ILE A 44 3.38 -1.54 6.46
C ILE A 44 4.08 -1.28 7.79
N HIS A 45 3.44 -1.60 8.91
CA HIS A 45 4.01 -1.35 10.24
C HIS A 45 5.18 -2.28 10.56
N GLU A 46 5.14 -3.50 10.05
CA GLU A 46 6.05 -4.59 10.39
C GLU A 46 7.42 -4.43 9.73
N ILE A 47 7.48 -3.77 8.57
CA ILE A 47 8.70 -3.65 7.77
C ILE A 47 8.94 -2.18 7.40
N ASP A 48 10.04 -1.64 7.92
CA ASP A 48 10.56 -0.35 7.51
C ASP A 48 11.53 -0.50 6.32
N LEU A 49 11.16 0.11 5.20
CA LEU A 49 11.96 0.19 3.98
C LEU A 49 12.56 1.59 3.70
N ILE A 50 12.33 2.58 4.57
CA ILE A 50 12.82 3.96 4.38
C ILE A 50 14.33 4.02 4.05
N PRO A 51 15.22 3.20 4.65
CA PRO A 51 16.66 3.25 4.35
C PRO A 51 17.04 2.74 2.94
N TYR A 52 16.15 2.04 2.23
CA TYR A 52 16.48 1.32 1.00
C TYR A 52 16.03 2.09 -0.24
N PHE A 53 16.69 3.20 -0.57
CA PHE A 53 16.41 3.92 -1.82
C PHE A 53 16.77 3.06 -3.04
N PRO A 54 15.92 2.98 -4.10
CA PRO A 54 14.64 3.70 -4.30
C PRO A 54 13.39 2.96 -3.78
N TYR A 55 13.54 1.80 -3.16
CA TYR A 55 12.47 0.87 -2.75
C TYR A 55 11.89 1.17 -1.37
N GLN A 56 11.56 2.43 -1.08
CA GLN A 56 11.05 2.83 0.24
C GLN A 56 9.58 2.44 0.49
N PHE A 57 8.90 1.94 -0.55
CA PHE A 57 7.50 1.52 -0.54
C PHE A 57 7.36 0.19 -1.26
N PHE A 58 6.44 -0.65 -0.79
CA PHE A 58 6.01 -1.83 -1.54
C PHE A 58 4.98 -1.43 -2.60
N ALA A 59 4.97 -2.09 -3.75
CA ALA A 59 3.92 -1.89 -4.76
C ALA A 59 2.56 -2.38 -4.22
N SER A 60 1.51 -1.59 -4.42
CA SER A 60 0.16 -1.95 -3.94
C SER A 60 -0.37 -3.25 -4.52
N SER A 61 0.03 -3.61 -5.74
CA SER A 61 -0.34 -4.86 -6.42
C SER A 61 0.16 -6.13 -5.71
N ARG A 62 1.01 -6.00 -4.69
CA ARG A 62 1.46 -7.11 -3.85
C ARG A 62 0.46 -7.49 -2.76
N PHE A 63 -0.54 -6.66 -2.52
CA PHE A 63 -1.46 -6.82 -1.40
C PHE A 63 -2.92 -6.77 -1.83
N ILE A 64 -3.73 -7.44 -1.03
CA ILE A 64 -5.19 -7.27 -1.01
C ILE A 64 -5.62 -6.90 0.41
N VAL A 65 -6.77 -6.23 0.55
CA VAL A 65 -7.35 -5.97 1.86
C VAL A 65 -7.85 -7.27 2.47
N HIS A 66 -7.63 -7.48 3.77
CA HIS A 66 -8.14 -8.64 4.47
C HIS A 66 -9.67 -8.68 4.40
N PRO A 67 -10.33 -9.82 4.09
CA PRO A 67 -11.78 -9.91 3.92
C PRO A 67 -12.59 -9.30 5.08
N ASP A 68 -12.27 -9.62 6.33
CA ASP A 68 -13.01 -9.05 7.48
C ASP A 68 -12.85 -7.53 7.65
N ASP A 69 -11.89 -6.90 6.97
CA ASP A 69 -11.73 -5.44 6.97
C ASP A 69 -12.54 -4.79 5.83
N ILE A 70 -12.99 -5.56 4.83
CA ILE A 70 -13.80 -5.08 3.69
C ILE A 70 -15.27 -4.92 4.06
N GLU A 71 -15.79 -5.77 4.96
CA GLU A 71 -17.21 -5.76 5.37
C GLU A 71 -17.67 -4.41 5.98
N ASN A 72 -16.72 -3.52 6.32
CA ASN A 72 -16.98 -2.18 6.85
C ASN A 72 -16.87 -1.05 5.81
N ILE A 73 -16.50 -1.33 4.56
CA ILE A 73 -16.22 -0.29 3.54
C ILE A 73 -17.46 0.07 2.70
N SER A 74 -18.50 -0.77 2.69
CA SER A 74 -19.67 -0.59 1.83
C SER A 74 -20.66 0.52 2.23
N ASN A 75 -20.37 1.31 3.28
CA ASN A 75 -21.27 2.37 3.78
C ASN A 75 -20.61 3.76 3.85
N ALA A 76 -19.42 3.97 3.27
CA ALA A 76 -18.81 5.30 3.24
C ALA A 76 -19.24 6.04 1.96
N ASP A 77 -20.24 6.92 2.09
CA ASP A 77 -20.63 7.88 1.07
C ASP A 77 -19.40 8.70 0.64
N VAL A 78 -18.97 8.53 -0.61
CA VAL A 78 -17.92 9.36 -1.21
C VAL A 78 -18.57 10.68 -1.61
N GLU A 79 -18.55 11.67 -0.71
CA GLU A 79 -18.86 13.06 -1.07
C GLU A 79 -17.72 13.60 -1.94
N VAL A 80 -17.98 13.69 -3.25
CA VAL A 80 -17.10 14.39 -4.19
C VAL A 80 -17.40 15.88 -4.06
N GLU A 81 -16.56 16.64 -3.35
CA GLU A 81 -16.59 18.10 -3.41
C GLU A 81 -16.11 18.56 -4.80
N GLU A 82 -17.07 18.89 -5.68
CA GLU A 82 -16.79 19.65 -6.89
C GLU A 82 -16.36 21.08 -6.49
N LYS A 83 -15.07 21.38 -6.60
CA LYS A 83 -14.62 22.78 -6.59
C LYS A 83 -14.97 23.41 -7.93
N GLU A 84 -16.03 24.22 -7.94
CA GLU A 84 -16.29 25.15 -9.03
C GLU A 84 -15.09 26.11 -9.18
N LEU A 85 -14.47 26.10 -10.36
CA LEU A 85 -13.50 27.11 -10.75
C LEU A 85 -14.28 28.33 -11.22
N ALA A 86 -14.41 29.34 -10.35
CA ALA A 86 -14.92 30.65 -10.75
C ALA A 86 -13.98 31.24 -11.83
N ALA A 87 -14.49 31.32 -13.06
CA ALA A 87 -13.83 32.00 -14.16
C ALA A 87 -14.66 33.24 -14.54
N VAL A 88 -14.06 34.39 -14.19
CA VAL A 88 -14.17 35.74 -14.78
C VAL A 88 -15.44 36.53 -14.49
#